data_AF-A0A847SUK0-F1
#
_entry.id   AF-A0A847SUK0-F1
#
_cell.length_a   1.000
_cell.length_b   1.000
_cell.length_c   1.000
_cell.angle_alpha   90.00
_cell.angle_beta   90.00
_cell.angle_gamma   90.00
#
_symmetry.space_group_name_H-M   'P 1'
#
loop_
_entity.id
_entity.type
_entity.pdbx_description
1 polymer ?
#
loop_
_entity_poly.entity_id
_entity_poly.type
_entity_poly.pdbx_seq_one_letter_code
_entity_poly.pdbx_strand_id
1 'polypeptide(L)'
;MAIHEHAIESWKMSFEEDLKNWLALNAMTQNSIPLVPPNRTDVDNVNFVISTQNDTDKATNQERSGMCWLILIDADASYRYNLRILNVGDGHTWKSCNAP
;
A
#
# COMPACT_ATOMS: atom_id res chain seq x y z
N MET A 1 -10.93 34.18 15.39
CA MET A 1 -11.46 33.11 16.27
C MET A 1 -10.32 32.73 17.20
N ALA A 2 -10.31 33.26 18.42
CA ALA A 2 -9.26 32.96 19.40
C ALA A 2 -9.74 31.80 20.27
N ILE A 3 -8.89 30.80 20.48
CA ILE A 3 -9.16 29.71 21.41
C ILE A 3 -8.91 30.27 22.82
N HIS A 4 -9.88 30.13 23.72
CA HIS A 4 -9.72 30.55 25.11
C HIS A 4 -8.72 29.66 25.84
N GLU A 5 -7.78 30.26 26.57
CA GLU A 5 -6.72 29.57 27.31
C GLU A 5 -7.26 28.54 28.31
N HIS A 6 -8.35 28.88 29.02
CA HIS A 6 -9.04 27.97 29.93
C HIS A 6 -9.57 26.70 29.23
N ALA A 7 -9.98 26.80 27.96
CA ALA A 7 -10.43 25.62 27.22
C ALA A 7 -9.25 24.68 26.92
N ILE A 8 -8.08 25.23 26.57
CA ILE A 8 -6.85 24.46 26.32
C ILE A 8 -6.42 23.72 27.59
N GLU A 9 -6.44 24.38 28.75
CA GLU A 9 -6.11 23.73 30.02
C GLU A 9 -7.09 22.61 30.37
N SER A 10 -8.39 22.83 30.16
CA SER A 10 -9.40 21.80 30.40
C SER A 10 -9.21 20.56 29.52
N TRP A 11 -8.88 20.75 28.24
CA TRP A 11 -8.62 19.65 27.32
C TRP A 11 -7.31 18.93 27.65
N LYS A 12 -6.29 19.67 28.07
CA LYS A 12 -5.02 19.08 28.48
C LYS A 12 -5.18 18.20 29.72
N MET A 13 -5.89 18.67 30.74
CA MET A 13 -6.17 17.86 31.93
C MET A 13 -6.97 16.60 31.56
N SER A 14 -8.05 16.75 30.79
CA SER A 14 -8.83 15.61 30.32
C SER A 14 -8.01 14.62 29.46
N PHE A 15 -7.03 15.13 28.70
CA PHE A 15 -6.13 14.30 27.91
C PHE A 15 -5.15 13.53 28.80
N GLU A 16 -4.58 14.17 29.82
CA GLU A 16 -3.62 13.58 30.75
C GLU A 16 -4.25 12.60 31.76
N GLU A 17 -5.56 12.64 31.98
CA GLU A 17 -6.26 11.68 32.83
C GLU A 17 -6.35 10.27 32.23
N ASP A 18 -6.35 10.12 30.89
CA ASP A 18 -6.44 8.81 30.24
C ASP A 18 -5.05 8.19 30.00
N LEU A 19 -4.82 7.02 30.57
CA LEU A 19 -3.60 6.23 30.38
C LEU A 19 -3.33 5.89 28.91
N LYS A 20 -4.37 5.76 28.07
CA LYS A 20 -4.22 5.50 26.63
C LYS A 20 -3.60 6.69 25.91
N ASN A 21 -3.93 7.91 26.33
CA ASN A 21 -3.37 9.12 25.75
C ASN A 21 -1.88 9.24 26.07
N TRP A 22 -1.45 8.86 27.27
CA TRP A 22 -0.03 8.74 27.61
C TRP A 22 0.70 7.71 26.75
N LEU A 23 0.11 6.53 26.55
CA LEU A 23 0.68 5.50 25.70
C LEU A 23 0.82 5.99 24.24
N ALA A 24 -0.23 6.61 23.71
CA ALA A 24 -0.22 7.17 22.37
C ALA A 24 0.80 8.31 22.22
N LEU A 25 0.89 9.21 23.20
CA LEU A 25 1.84 10.31 23.21
C LEU A 25 3.28 9.80 23.24
N ASN A 26 3.58 8.81 24.08
CA ASN A 26 4.90 8.18 24.13
C ASN A 26 5.26 7.49 22.82
N ALA A 27 4.30 6.80 22.19
CA ALA A 27 4.50 6.16 20.91
C ALA A 27 4.74 7.19 19.78
N MET A 28 3.94 8.27 19.72
CA MET A 28 4.02 9.30 18.69
C MET A 28 5.21 10.24 18.84
N THR A 29 5.71 10.48 20.06
CA THR A 29 6.87 11.36 20.28
C THR A 29 8.18 10.68 19.93
N GLN A 30 8.25 9.35 20.05
CA GLN A 30 9.46 8.57 19.79
C GLN A 30 9.52 7.98 18.38
N ASN A 31 8.38 7.87 17.68
CA ASN A 31 8.27 7.27 16.36
C ASN A 31 7.62 8.24 15.38
N SER A 32 7.95 8.12 14.09
CA SER A 32 7.19 8.83 13.06
C SER A 32 5.78 8.25 12.96
N ILE A 33 4.80 9.09 12.61
CA ILE A 33 3.40 8.69 12.44
C ILE A 33 3.21 7.38 11.64
N PRO A 34 3.89 7.15 10.49
CA PRO A 34 3.73 5.90 9.74
C PRO A 34 4.38 4.67 10.41
N LEU A 35 5.23 4.87 11.42
CA LEU A 35 5.89 3.80 12.17
C LEU A 35 5.18 3.47 13.49
N VAL A 36 4.30 4.34 13.99
CA VAL A 36 3.33 3.95 15.04
C VAL A 36 2.37 2.98 14.35
N PRO A 37 2.49 1.67 14.62
CA PRO A 37 2.09 0.67 13.65
C PRO A 37 0.59 0.77 13.36
N PRO A 38 0.18 0.67 12.09
CA PRO A 38 -1.18 0.24 11.79
C PRO A 38 -1.41 -1.09 12.51
N ASN A 39 -2.64 -1.29 12.98
CA ASN A 39 -3.06 -2.48 13.73
C ASN A 39 -2.39 -3.76 13.18
N ARG A 40 -1.58 -4.40 14.03
CA ARG A 40 -0.78 -5.57 13.62
C ARG A 40 -1.65 -6.70 13.07
N THR A 41 -2.87 -6.83 13.57
CA THR A 41 -3.86 -7.78 13.05
C THR A 41 -4.16 -7.53 11.57
N ASP A 42 -4.24 -6.27 11.14
CA ASP A 42 -4.54 -5.93 9.74
C ASP A 42 -3.35 -6.22 8.83
N VAL A 43 -2.12 -6.00 9.33
CA VAL A 43 -0.88 -6.36 8.62
C VAL A 43 -0.75 -7.88 8.47
N ASP A 44 -1.02 -8.62 9.55
CA ASP A 44 -0.95 -10.09 9.55
C ASP A 44 -2.03 -10.73 8.66
N ASN A 45 -3.13 -10.01 8.42
CA ASN A 45 -4.22 -10.43 7.53
C ASN A 45 -3.95 -10.16 6.04
N VAL A 46 -2.84 -9.49 5.67
CA VAL A 46 -2.49 -9.28 4.26
C VAL A 46 -2.00 -10.59 3.66
N ASN A 47 -2.84 -11.22 2.83
CA ASN A 47 -2.49 -12.42 2.07
C ASN A 47 -2.17 -12.07 0.61
N PHE A 48 -0.95 -12.39 0.16
CA PHE A 48 -0.51 -12.19 -1.22
C PHE A 48 -0.79 -13.40 -2.14
N VAL A 49 -1.54 -14.40 -1.67
CA VAL A 49 -1.99 -15.52 -2.49
C VAL A 49 -3.24 -15.12 -3.27
N ILE A 50 -3.10 -14.99 -4.58
CA ILE A 50 -4.17 -14.59 -5.50
C ILE A 50 -4.51 -15.78 -6.39
N SER A 51 -5.80 -16.08 -6.54
CA SER A 51 -6.28 -17.23 -7.33
C SER A 51 -5.95 -17.16 -8.82
N THR A 52 -5.87 -15.94 -9.35
CA THR A 52 -5.55 -15.65 -10.75
C THR A 52 -4.45 -14.59 -10.77
N GLN A 53 -3.27 -14.96 -11.27
CA GLN A 53 -2.16 -14.05 -11.46
C GLN A 53 -1.91 -13.88 -12.95
N ASN A 54 -1.96 -12.63 -13.40
CA ASN A 54 -1.49 -12.31 -14.74
C ASN A 54 0.04 -12.30 -14.71
N ASP A 55 0.67 -12.92 -15.71
CA ASP A 55 2.12 -12.77 -15.94
C ASP A 55 2.39 -11.33 -16.38
N THR A 56 2.62 -10.46 -15.41
CA THR A 56 3.13 -9.12 -15.62
C THR A 56 4.65 -9.16 -15.52
N ASP A 57 5.31 -8.49 -16.46
CA ASP A 57 6.77 -8.33 -16.48
C ASP A 57 7.30 -7.56 -15.25
N LYS A 58 8.62 -7.36 -15.23
CA LYS A 58 9.41 -6.72 -14.16
C LYS A 58 8.77 -5.45 -13.59
N ALA A 59 8.91 -5.29 -12.27
CA ALA A 59 8.51 -4.09 -11.55
C ALA A 59 9.19 -2.82 -12.13
N THR A 60 8.39 -1.78 -12.37
CA THR A 60 8.83 -0.45 -12.82
C THR A 60 8.98 0.50 -11.64
N ASN A 61 10.02 1.34 -11.62
CA ASN A 61 10.22 2.36 -10.58
C ASN A 61 10.03 3.77 -11.15
N GLN A 62 9.18 4.57 -10.50
CA GLN A 62 8.97 5.99 -10.86
C GLN A 62 10.05 6.92 -10.30
N GLU A 63 10.92 6.41 -9.41
CA GLU A 63 11.96 7.17 -8.72
C GLU A 63 11.38 8.45 -8.07
N ARG A 64 12.06 9.59 -8.21
CA ARG A 64 11.62 10.90 -7.70
C ARG A 64 10.79 11.67 -8.75
N SER A 65 9.81 11.01 -9.36
CA SER A 65 8.91 11.63 -10.33
C SER A 65 7.44 11.45 -9.94
N GLY A 66 6.57 12.34 -10.42
CA GLY A 66 5.11 12.27 -10.23
C GLY A 66 4.38 11.49 -11.34
N MET A 67 5.06 10.54 -12.00
CA MET A 67 4.58 9.91 -13.23
C MET A 67 3.84 8.59 -13.00
N CYS A 68 3.36 8.31 -11.78
CA CYS A 68 2.68 7.06 -11.44
C CYS A 68 1.59 6.67 -12.47
N TRP A 69 0.79 7.65 -12.90
CA TRP A 69 -0.27 7.46 -13.88
C TRP A 69 0.24 7.01 -15.26
N LEU A 70 1.35 7.58 -15.72
CA LEU A 70 1.96 7.20 -17.01
C LEU A 70 2.56 5.80 -16.94
N ILE A 71 3.19 5.44 -15.82
CA ILE A 71 3.74 4.11 -15.61
C ILE A 71 2.63 3.06 -15.56
N LEU A 72 1.49 3.36 -14.94
CA LEU A 72 0.33 2.47 -14.95
C LEU A 72 -0.25 2.27 -16.35
N ILE A 73 -0.33 3.34 -17.15
CA ILE A 73 -0.82 3.27 -18.54
C ILE A 73 0.14 2.45 -19.42
N ASP A 74 1.45 2.69 -19.29
CA ASP A 74 2.47 1.96 -20.04
C ASP A 74 2.50 0.47 -19.67
N ALA A 75 2.37 0.14 -18.38
CA ALA A 75 2.29 -1.24 -17.91
C ALA A 75 1.08 -2.00 -18.48
N ASP A 76 -0.12 -1.39 -18.52
CA ASP A 76 -1.31 -1.99 -19.13
C ASP A 76 -1.12 -2.18 -20.65
N ALA A 77 -0.57 -1.18 -21.33
CA ALA A 77 -0.31 -1.25 -22.77
C ALA A 77 0.71 -2.34 -23.14
N SER A 78 1.80 -2.43 -22.37
CA SER A 78 2.84 -3.44 -22.51
C SER A 78 2.28 -4.85 -22.30
N TYR A 79 1.47 -5.05 -21.26
CA TYR A 79 0.79 -6.33 -21.01
C TYR A 79 -0.11 -6.75 -22.19
N ARG A 80 -0.93 -5.85 -22.71
CA ARG A 80 -1.78 -6.11 -23.88
C ARG A 80 -0.97 -6.45 -25.13
N TYR A 81 0.16 -5.77 -25.34
CA TYR A 81 1.04 -6.03 -26.47
C TYR A 81 1.71 -7.41 -26.38
N ASN A 82 2.22 -7.78 -25.20
CA ASN A 82 2.81 -9.08 -24.94
C ASN A 82 1.80 -10.22 -25.12
N LEU A 83 0.58 -10.06 -24.61
CA LEU A 83 -0.51 -10.99 -24.87
C LEU A 83 -0.81 -11.13 -26.37
N ARG A 84 -0.76 -10.03 -27.12
CA ARG A 84 -0.99 -10.07 -28.57
C ARG A 84 0.12 -10.78 -29.33
N ILE A 85 1.38 -10.63 -28.93
CA ILE A 85 2.50 -11.36 -29.54
C ILE A 85 2.35 -12.86 -29.29
N LEU A 86 2.03 -13.27 -28.06
CA LEU A 86 1.79 -14.68 -27.73
C LEU A 86 0.65 -15.26 -28.60
N ASN A 87 -0.46 -14.53 -28.74
CA ASN A 87 -1.60 -14.99 -29.54
C ASN A 87 -1.38 -14.92 -31.07
N VAL A 88 -0.43 -14.12 -31.57
CA VAL A 88 -0.08 -14.05 -33.01
C VAL A 88 1.00 -15.06 -33.38
N GLY A 89 1.79 -15.54 -32.40
CA GLY A 89 2.79 -16.59 -32.57
C GLY A 89 2.23 -18.02 -32.59
N ASP A 90 1.01 -18.23 -32.09
CA ASP A 90 0.43 -19.56 -31.90
C ASP A 90 -0.37 -20.06 -33.12
N GLY A 91 0.30 -20.09 -34.27
CA GLY A 91 0.21 -21.28 -35.11
C GLY A 91 1.09 -22.37 -34.48
N HIS A 92 0.50 -23.19 -33.60
CA HIS A 92 1.12 -24.33 -32.89
C HIS A 92 1.88 -24.01 -31.59
N THR A 93 1.19 -24.09 -30.44
CA THR A 93 1.23 -25.22 -29.49
C THR A 93 0.62 -24.80 -28.16
N TRP A 94 -0.51 -25.41 -27.79
CA TRP A 94 -0.99 -25.36 -26.41
C TRP A 94 0.01 -26.10 -25.53
N LYS A 95 0.86 -25.37 -24.79
CA LYS A 95 1.55 -25.97 -23.65
C LYS A 95 0.54 -26.12 -22.53
N SER A 96 -0.02 -27.33 -22.42
CA SER A 96 -0.69 -27.79 -21.21
C SER A 96 0.27 -27.65 -20.03
N CYS A 97 -0.11 -26.87 -19.03
CA CYS A 97 0.56 -26.86 -17.75
C CYS A 97 0.42 -28.26 -17.12
N ASN A 98 1.50 -29.04 -17.18
CA ASN A 98 1.68 -30.18 -16.28
C ASN A 98 2.17 -29.63 -14.94
N ALA A 99 1.32 -29.75 -13.93
CA ALA A 99 1.69 -29.63 -12.53
C ALA A 99 2.48 -30.87 -12.09
N PRO A 100 3.56 -30.70 -11.31
CA PRO A 100 3.87 -31.56 -10.18
C PRO A 100 3.36 -30.97 -8.87
#